data_AF-A0A1J4PXM5-F1
#
_entry.id   AF-A0A1J4PXM5-F1
#
_cell.length_a   1.000
_cell.length_b   1.000
_cell.length_c   1.000
_cell.angle_alpha   90.00
_cell.angle_beta   90.00
_cell.angle_gamma   90.00
#
_symmetry.space_group_name_H-M   'P 1'
#
loop_
_entity.id
_entity.type
_entity.pdbx_description
1 polymer ?
#
loop_
_entity_poly.entity_id
_entity_poly.type
_entity_poly.pdbx_seq_one_letter_code
_entity_poly.pdbx_strand_id
1 'polypeptide(L)'
;MRGPGAEGLDAARVAEVLVAGTPGRRGSGYRVGDEYVLTAAHVVAGTASARVRFDADRPGEWSAPARVLLSAEAADVALLEIEDVPAGRAGVDPPRYAAVPDADVVLPFSAMGFPRFKLREAAAAPGRYRDSCHVTGTVSVLSNLREGTLELAVQSPPADPEPHRSPWEGMSGAPVWCGGAVIGVVSAHHRADGLGRLAARRVERWYEALPAADSQRLQRYAGLPARAALGLADGVEGRRPAVGLAGLPSDVPLRELADLVDALTAVPVLRSESGMGLLLDSISDRVAANSPRDPRLRTDVYGIVRTCLRYPGTLDQLLEAVRLLEGPSPEVDRVDGAAARLARFCG
;
A
#
# COMPACT_ATOMS: atom_id res chain seq x y z
N MET A 1 13.60 2.20 -24.79
CA MET A 1 13.73 3.59 -24.27
C MET A 1 12.49 3.87 -23.44
N ARG A 2 12.65 4.13 -22.14
CA ARG A 2 11.56 4.52 -21.23
C ARG A 2 11.41 6.05 -21.34
N GLY A 3 10.18 6.54 -21.49
CA GLY A 3 9.90 7.97 -21.57
C GLY A 3 10.01 8.68 -20.21
N PRO A 4 10.08 10.02 -20.18
CA PRO A 4 10.00 10.80 -18.96
C PRO A 4 8.66 10.52 -18.25
N GLY A 5 8.68 10.22 -16.95
CA GLY A 5 7.50 9.86 -16.15
C GLY A 5 7.35 8.36 -15.80
N ALA A 6 8.37 7.54 -16.06
CA ALA A 6 8.39 6.11 -15.77
C ALA A 6 8.90 5.72 -14.37
N GLU A 7 9.22 6.69 -13.51
CA GLU A 7 9.80 6.42 -12.19
C GLU A 7 8.74 6.54 -11.10
N GLY A 8 8.61 5.48 -10.30
CA GLY A 8 7.69 5.42 -9.17
C GLY A 8 8.18 6.24 -7.98
N LEU A 9 8.05 5.69 -6.77
CA LEU A 9 8.48 6.34 -5.55
C LEU A 9 9.99 6.68 -5.59
N ASP A 10 10.30 7.97 -5.42
CA ASP A 10 11.67 8.49 -5.21
C ASP A 10 11.81 8.99 -3.77
N ALA A 11 12.73 8.39 -3.02
CA ALA A 11 12.96 8.71 -1.61
C ALA A 11 13.40 10.18 -1.39
N ALA A 12 14.14 10.78 -2.32
CA ALA A 12 14.62 12.16 -2.19
C ALA A 12 13.48 13.19 -2.27
N ARG A 13 12.31 12.78 -2.79
CA ARG A 13 11.09 13.59 -2.89
C ARG A 13 10.16 13.40 -1.70
N VAL A 14 10.42 12.44 -0.81
CA VAL A 14 9.60 12.19 0.38
C VAL A 14 9.92 13.23 1.46
N ALA A 15 8.89 13.90 1.95
CA ALA A 15 8.99 14.96 2.94
C ALA A 15 8.40 14.53 4.28
N GLU A 16 9.09 14.84 5.37
CA GLU A 16 8.45 14.93 6.69
C GLU A 16 7.75 16.29 6.78
N VAL A 17 6.45 16.29 7.05
CA VAL A 17 5.64 17.51 7.22
C VAL A 17 5.50 17.78 8.71
N LEU A 18 6.00 18.94 9.14
CA LEU A 18 6.12 19.33 10.54
C LEU A 18 5.24 20.57 10.80
N VAL A 19 4.23 20.41 11.64
CA VAL A 19 3.34 21.49 12.06
C VAL A 19 3.62 21.85 13.51
N ALA A 20 3.96 23.12 13.74
CA ALA A 20 4.21 23.64 15.07
C ALA A 20 2.96 23.58 15.97
N GLY A 21 3.17 23.43 17.28
CA GLY A 21 2.10 23.35 18.28
C GLY A 21 2.55 22.61 19.53
N THR A 22 1.63 22.48 20.50
CA THR A 22 1.87 21.74 21.75
C THR A 22 0.72 20.75 21.99
N PRO A 23 0.89 19.45 21.71
CA PRO A 23 2.04 18.86 21.00
C PRO A 23 2.03 19.22 19.50
N GLY A 24 3.22 19.30 18.90
CA GLY A 24 3.35 19.49 17.45
C GLY A 24 2.77 18.29 16.68
N ARG A 25 2.25 18.54 15.48
CA ARG A 25 1.74 17.49 14.59
C ARG A 25 2.76 17.17 13.51
N ARG A 26 2.75 15.92 13.06
CA ARG A 26 3.65 15.43 12.02
C ARG A 26 2.89 14.55 11.05
N GLY A 27 3.29 14.61 9.79
CA GLY A 27 2.82 13.75 8.72
C GLY A 27 3.94 13.48 7.72
N SER A 28 3.59 12.75 6.68
CA SER A 28 4.42 12.52 5.50
C SER A 28 3.87 13.35 4.35
N GLY A 29 4.71 13.61 3.36
CA GLY A 29 4.33 14.27 2.13
C GLY A 29 5.26 13.87 1.00
N TYR A 30 4.93 14.31 -0.20
CA TYR A 30 5.76 14.04 -1.38
C TYR A 30 5.85 15.29 -2.25
N ARG A 31 7.05 15.63 -2.68
CA ARG A 31 7.30 16.75 -3.57
C ARG A 31 6.76 16.42 -4.96
N VAL A 32 5.76 17.15 -5.43
CA VAL A 32 5.00 16.91 -6.69
C VAL A 32 5.29 17.93 -7.79
N GLY A 33 6.33 18.73 -7.61
CA GLY A 33 6.82 19.72 -8.56
C GLY A 33 8.03 20.43 -7.95
N ASP A 34 8.50 21.49 -8.61
CA ASP A 34 9.63 22.26 -8.08
C ASP A 34 9.35 22.82 -6.68
N GLU A 35 8.16 23.37 -6.46
CA GLU A 35 7.88 24.11 -5.22
C GLU A 35 6.73 23.51 -4.43
N TYR A 36 6.25 22.30 -4.77
CA TYR A 36 4.99 21.80 -4.22
C TYR A 36 5.12 20.46 -3.52
N VAL A 37 4.47 20.33 -2.36
CA VAL A 37 4.36 19.07 -1.59
C VAL A 37 2.90 18.69 -1.42
N LEU A 38 2.57 17.47 -1.82
CA LEU A 38 1.27 16.85 -1.55
C LEU A 38 1.31 16.16 -0.18
N THR A 39 0.27 16.32 0.63
CA THR A 39 0.09 15.66 1.93
C THR A 39 -1.40 15.48 2.24
N ALA A 40 -1.74 14.95 3.42
CA ALA A 40 -3.12 14.82 3.87
C ALA A 40 -3.60 16.12 4.53
N ALA A 41 -4.86 16.51 4.32
CA ALA A 41 -5.40 17.77 4.83
C ALA A 41 -5.38 17.85 6.36
N HIS A 42 -5.74 16.76 7.04
CA HIS A 42 -5.77 16.74 8.51
C HIS A 42 -4.39 16.95 9.16
N VAL A 43 -3.29 16.66 8.44
CA VAL A 43 -1.92 16.91 8.92
C VAL A 43 -1.71 18.40 9.15
N VAL A 44 -2.24 19.24 8.25
CA VAL A 44 -2.10 20.70 8.26
C VAL A 44 -3.38 21.45 8.67
N ALA A 45 -4.41 20.73 9.12
CA ALA A 45 -5.68 21.34 9.50
C ALA A 45 -5.51 22.43 10.57
N GLY A 46 -6.11 23.60 10.37
CA GLY A 46 -6.03 24.72 11.32
C GLY A 46 -4.68 25.44 11.38
N THR A 47 -3.78 25.23 10.41
CA THR A 47 -2.56 26.05 10.24
C THR A 47 -2.47 26.59 8.81
N ALA A 48 -1.83 27.76 8.66
CA ALA A 48 -1.51 28.34 7.35
C ALA A 48 -0.11 27.95 6.85
N SER A 49 0.73 27.39 7.73
CA SER A 49 2.12 27.06 7.43
C SER A 49 2.58 25.76 8.10
N ALA A 50 3.55 25.13 7.48
CA ALA A 50 4.28 23.97 7.99
C ALA A 50 5.77 24.13 7.68
N ARG A 51 6.60 23.24 8.22
CA ARG A 51 7.96 23.03 7.74
C ARG A 51 8.03 21.69 7.04
N VAL A 52 8.65 21.64 5.88
CA VAL A 52 8.95 20.39 5.19
C VAL A 52 10.43 20.06 5.35
N ARG A 53 10.74 18.79 5.59
CA ARG A 53 12.10 18.29 5.71
C ARG A 53 12.30 17.09 4.79
N PHE A 54 13.36 17.12 3.99
CA PHE A 54 13.73 16.08 3.05
C PHE A 54 15.05 15.45 3.47
N ASP A 55 15.27 14.18 3.10
CA ASP A 55 16.52 13.45 3.37
C ASP A 55 16.99 13.60 4.83
N ALA A 56 16.06 13.55 5.79
CA ALA A 56 16.32 13.79 7.21
C ALA A 56 17.50 12.94 7.73
N ASP A 57 18.45 13.60 8.39
CA ASP A 57 19.65 13.04 8.98
C ASP A 57 20.57 12.32 7.96
N ARG A 58 20.50 12.71 6.67
CA ARG A 58 21.36 12.24 5.57
C ARG A 58 22.15 13.39 4.93
N PRO A 59 23.22 13.13 4.16
CA PRO A 59 24.01 14.18 3.52
C PRO A 59 23.22 15.11 2.58
N GLY A 60 22.08 14.64 2.07
CA GLY A 60 21.16 15.41 1.24
C GLY A 60 20.12 16.23 2.01
N GLU A 61 20.15 16.25 3.35
CA GLU A 61 19.12 16.90 4.17
C GLU A 61 18.94 18.37 3.79
N TRP A 62 17.68 18.77 3.68
CA TRP A 62 17.31 20.17 3.69
C TRP A 62 15.90 20.35 4.23
N SER A 63 15.63 21.54 4.76
CA SER A 63 14.32 21.92 5.27
C SER A 63 13.96 23.31 4.80
N ALA A 64 12.67 23.55 4.59
CA ALA A 64 12.16 24.86 4.19
C ALA A 64 10.79 25.13 4.85
N PRO A 65 10.46 26.41 5.12
CA PRO A 65 9.08 26.78 5.41
C PRO A 65 8.21 26.48 4.18
N ALA A 66 6.96 26.09 4.46
CA ALA A 66 5.98 25.83 3.43
C ALA A 66 4.63 26.42 3.83
N ARG A 67 3.99 27.10 2.88
CA ARG A 67 2.66 27.69 3.03
C ARG A 67 1.59 26.69 2.56
N VAL A 68 0.49 26.60 3.29
CA VAL A 68 -0.67 25.80 2.86
C VAL A 68 -1.37 26.53 1.71
N LEU A 69 -1.24 26.02 0.49
CA LEU A 69 -1.86 26.59 -0.70
C LEU A 69 -3.31 26.11 -0.86
N LEU A 70 -3.57 24.85 -0.51
CA LEU A 70 -4.91 24.27 -0.41
C LEU A 70 -4.95 23.23 0.70
N SER A 71 -6.10 23.12 1.35
CA SER A 71 -6.41 22.07 2.32
C SER A 71 -7.88 21.67 2.17
N ALA A 72 -8.12 20.53 1.54
CA ALA A 72 -9.45 20.04 1.23
C ALA A 72 -9.82 18.87 2.14
N GLU A 73 -10.58 19.16 3.20
CA GLU A 73 -10.98 18.16 4.21
C GLU A 73 -11.80 17.02 3.62
N ALA A 74 -12.72 17.31 2.69
CA ALA A 74 -13.59 16.31 2.07
C ALA A 74 -12.82 15.23 1.29
N ALA A 75 -11.71 15.61 0.67
CA ALA A 75 -10.80 14.71 -0.04
C ALA A 75 -9.62 14.25 0.84
N ASP A 76 -9.51 14.81 2.04
CA ASP A 76 -8.36 14.74 2.96
C ASP A 76 -7.00 14.89 2.27
N VAL A 77 -6.89 15.90 1.40
CA VAL A 77 -5.68 16.23 0.63
C VAL A 77 -5.31 17.70 0.79
N ALA A 78 -4.01 17.99 0.92
CA ALA A 78 -3.47 19.33 0.98
C ALA A 78 -2.26 19.47 0.05
N LEU A 79 -2.05 20.69 -0.42
CA LEU A 79 -0.90 21.09 -1.20
C LEU A 79 -0.18 22.23 -0.50
N LEU A 80 1.11 22.05 -0.30
CA LEU A 80 1.99 23.02 0.32
C LEU A 80 2.89 23.62 -0.74
N GLU A 81 3.11 24.92 -0.69
CA GLU A 81 4.11 25.63 -1.49
C GLU A 81 5.35 25.86 -0.63
N ILE A 82 6.52 25.43 -1.12
CA ILE A 82 7.82 25.58 -0.48
C ILE A 82 8.36 26.96 -0.82
N GLU A 83 8.65 27.79 0.19
CA GLU A 83 9.00 29.20 -0.05
C GLU A 83 10.45 29.39 -0.51
N ASP A 84 11.38 28.55 -0.03
CA ASP A 84 12.82 28.71 -0.26
C ASP A 84 13.48 27.38 -0.72
N VAL A 85 13.19 26.95 -1.95
CA VAL A 85 13.80 25.74 -2.52
C VAL A 85 15.30 26.00 -2.83
N PRO A 86 16.24 25.20 -2.30
CA PRO A 86 17.66 25.38 -2.58
C PRO A 86 18.01 25.28 -4.06
N ALA A 87 18.97 26.11 -4.51
CA ALA A 87 19.51 26.06 -5.86
C ALA A 87 20.06 24.65 -6.18
N GLY A 88 19.77 24.15 -7.38
CA GLY A 88 20.15 22.80 -7.81
C GLY A 88 19.17 21.69 -7.39
N ARG A 89 18.06 22.03 -6.72
CA ARG A 89 16.96 21.09 -6.44
C ARG A 89 15.75 21.26 -7.37
N ALA A 90 15.83 22.15 -8.37
CA ALA A 90 14.78 22.32 -9.39
C ALA A 90 14.79 21.19 -10.45
N GLY A 91 13.78 21.16 -11.31
CA GLY A 91 13.61 20.12 -12.34
C GLY A 91 12.85 18.90 -11.84
N VAL A 92 11.94 19.06 -10.88
CA VAL A 92 11.12 17.96 -10.38
C VAL A 92 9.82 17.87 -11.17
N ASP A 93 9.71 16.83 -11.98
CA ASP A 93 8.48 16.55 -12.72
C ASP A 93 7.35 16.06 -11.78
N PRO A 94 6.10 16.48 -12.01
CA PRO A 94 4.97 15.92 -11.30
C PRO A 94 4.84 14.40 -11.47
N PRO A 95 4.35 13.68 -10.44
CA PRO A 95 4.15 12.25 -10.57
C PRO A 95 2.99 11.94 -11.52
N ARG A 96 2.96 10.70 -12.03
CA ARG A 96 1.76 10.18 -12.69
C ARG A 96 0.67 9.89 -11.65
N TYR A 97 -0.58 10.07 -12.05
CA TYR A 97 -1.76 9.72 -11.26
C TYR A 97 -2.59 8.69 -12.02
N ALA A 98 -3.23 7.79 -11.28
CA ALA A 98 -4.12 6.80 -11.86
C ALA A 98 -5.32 6.52 -10.94
N ALA A 99 -6.43 6.13 -11.54
CA ALA A 99 -7.58 5.56 -10.84
C ALA A 99 -7.37 4.07 -10.57
N VAL A 100 -8.11 3.55 -9.60
CA VAL A 100 -8.28 2.11 -9.41
C VAL A 100 -9.62 1.65 -9.99
N PRO A 101 -9.74 0.40 -10.49
CA PRO A 101 -11.00 -0.10 -11.03
C PRO A 101 -12.01 -0.38 -9.92
N ASP A 102 -13.30 -0.12 -10.16
CA ASP A 102 -14.36 -0.60 -9.26
C ASP A 102 -14.65 -2.08 -9.56
N ALA A 103 -13.72 -2.95 -9.17
CA ALA A 103 -13.76 -4.37 -9.44
C ALA A 103 -13.06 -5.17 -8.33
N ASP A 104 -13.35 -6.47 -8.27
CA ASP A 104 -12.74 -7.43 -7.34
C ASP A 104 -11.26 -7.69 -7.69
N VAL A 105 -10.41 -6.72 -7.34
CA VAL A 105 -8.97 -6.76 -7.64
C VAL A 105 -8.17 -6.40 -6.41
N VAL A 106 -6.99 -7.03 -6.30
CA VAL A 106 -5.98 -6.71 -5.31
C VAL A 106 -4.73 -6.20 -6.02
N LEU A 107 -4.31 -4.98 -5.71
CA LEU A 107 -3.17 -4.33 -6.39
C LEU A 107 -1.94 -4.29 -5.47
N PRO A 108 -0.72 -4.55 -5.99
CA PRO A 108 0.48 -4.28 -5.21
C PRO A 108 0.67 -2.78 -5.03
N PHE A 109 1.18 -2.36 -3.87
CA PHE A 109 1.53 -0.96 -3.67
C PHE A 109 2.86 -0.77 -2.96
N SER A 110 3.34 0.47 -3.05
CA SER A 110 4.43 0.99 -2.23
C SER A 110 4.09 2.38 -1.71
N ALA A 111 4.49 2.68 -0.47
CA ALA A 111 4.43 4.00 0.11
C ALA A 111 5.66 4.24 1.00
N MET A 112 6.04 5.49 1.21
CA MET A 112 7.12 5.84 2.13
C MET A 112 6.70 7.03 2.98
N GLY A 113 6.98 6.95 4.28
CA GLY A 113 6.66 7.99 5.23
C GLY A 113 7.41 7.85 6.54
N PHE A 114 6.98 8.58 7.56
CA PHE A 114 7.66 8.67 8.85
C PHE A 114 6.70 8.28 10.00
N PRO A 115 6.37 6.98 10.15
CA PRO A 115 5.49 6.50 11.21
C PRO A 115 6.20 6.46 12.57
N ARG A 116 5.43 6.66 13.63
CA ARG A 116 5.92 6.74 15.01
C ARG A 116 6.71 5.51 15.47
N PHE A 117 6.38 4.30 15.04
CA PHE A 117 7.10 3.09 15.46
C PHE A 117 8.57 3.06 14.98
N LYS A 118 8.95 3.95 14.05
CA LYS A 118 10.34 4.17 13.63
C LYS A 118 11.08 5.22 14.48
N LEU A 119 10.48 5.70 15.57
CA LEU A 119 11.13 6.58 16.53
C LEU A 119 12.23 5.82 17.27
N ARG A 120 13.46 6.33 17.22
CA ARG A 120 14.65 5.74 17.84
C ARG A 120 15.44 6.81 18.57
N GLU A 121 16.30 6.38 19.48
CA GLU A 121 17.31 7.25 20.09
C GLU A 121 18.50 7.39 19.16
N ALA A 122 19.00 8.61 18.98
CA ALA A 122 20.20 8.86 18.20
C ALA A 122 21.43 8.38 18.98
N ALA A 123 22.25 7.54 18.36
CA ALA A 123 23.44 6.97 19.00
C ALA A 123 24.57 8.02 19.21
N ALA A 124 24.63 9.04 18.36
CA ALA A 124 25.74 10.00 18.29
C ALA A 124 25.46 11.36 18.98
N ALA A 125 24.21 11.63 19.39
CA ALA A 125 23.83 12.87 20.06
C ALA A 125 22.57 12.67 20.92
N PRO A 126 22.36 13.45 21.99
CA PRO A 126 21.10 13.43 22.73
C PRO A 126 19.95 13.85 21.81
N GLY A 127 19.03 12.93 21.54
CA GLY A 127 17.88 13.22 20.68
C GLY A 127 17.11 11.97 20.28
N ARG A 128 15.86 12.17 19.85
CA ARG A 128 15.06 11.14 19.19
C ARG A 128 14.88 11.52 17.73
N TYR A 129 15.09 10.57 16.84
CA TYR A 129 14.83 10.73 15.41
C TYR A 129 13.79 9.71 14.98
N ARG A 130 13.07 10.03 13.91
CA ARG A 130 12.11 9.12 13.30
C ARG A 130 12.65 8.70 11.95
N ASP A 131 12.95 7.42 11.82
CA ASP A 131 13.46 6.88 10.57
C ASP A 131 12.34 6.79 9.52
N SER A 132 12.75 6.81 8.26
CA SER A 132 11.85 6.53 7.15
C SER A 132 11.33 5.09 7.22
N CYS A 133 10.08 4.89 6.80
CA CYS A 133 9.48 3.59 6.60
C CYS A 133 9.03 3.48 5.16
N HIS A 134 9.77 2.70 4.37
CA HIS A 134 9.28 2.20 3.10
C HIS A 134 8.40 0.99 3.38
N VAL A 135 7.12 1.07 3.00
CA VAL A 135 6.16 -0.01 3.15
C VAL A 135 5.71 -0.49 1.78
N THR A 136 5.60 -1.80 1.65
CA THR A 136 5.03 -2.49 0.51
C THR A 136 3.93 -3.42 0.99
N GLY A 137 2.98 -3.72 0.12
CA GLY A 137 1.84 -4.56 0.47
C GLY A 137 0.81 -4.63 -0.64
N THR A 138 -0.44 -4.89 -0.26
CA THR A 138 -1.56 -5.02 -1.17
C THR A 138 -2.67 -4.00 -0.89
N VAL A 139 -3.43 -3.68 -1.93
CA VAL A 139 -4.58 -2.78 -1.89
C VAL A 139 -5.82 -3.58 -2.24
N SER A 140 -6.75 -3.71 -1.29
CA SER A 140 -8.06 -4.30 -1.54
C SER A 140 -9.01 -3.20 -2.04
N VAL A 141 -9.33 -3.23 -3.33
CA VAL A 141 -10.06 -2.12 -3.97
C VAL A 141 -11.54 -2.09 -3.60
N LEU A 142 -12.14 -3.22 -3.19
CA LEU A 142 -13.51 -3.28 -2.70
C LEU A 142 -13.65 -3.19 -1.17
N SER A 143 -12.55 -3.05 -0.44
CA SER A 143 -12.61 -2.73 0.99
C SER A 143 -13.02 -1.27 1.21
N ASN A 144 -13.61 -0.99 2.37
CA ASN A 144 -13.98 0.37 2.82
C ASN A 144 -14.88 1.16 1.86
N LEU A 145 -15.73 0.51 1.05
CA LEU A 145 -16.60 1.19 0.06
C LEU A 145 -17.49 2.28 0.66
N ARG A 146 -18.01 2.06 1.87
CA ARG A 146 -18.84 3.04 2.61
C ARG A 146 -18.05 4.30 2.95
N GLU A 147 -16.82 4.16 3.43
CA GLU A 147 -15.95 5.30 3.75
C GLU A 147 -15.32 5.91 2.49
N GLY A 148 -15.21 5.11 1.43
CA GLY A 148 -14.63 5.51 0.16
C GLY A 148 -13.11 5.50 0.12
N THR A 149 -12.46 4.78 1.02
CA THR A 149 -11.01 4.67 1.09
C THR A 149 -10.53 3.37 0.44
N LEU A 150 -9.24 3.29 0.14
CA LEU A 150 -8.53 2.05 -0.13
C LEU A 150 -8.11 1.45 1.20
N GLU A 151 -8.23 0.13 1.34
CA GLU A 151 -7.56 -0.59 2.42
C GLU A 151 -6.18 -1.03 1.94
N LEU A 152 -5.16 -0.66 2.70
CA LEU A 152 -3.78 -1.08 2.50
C LEU A 152 -3.46 -2.17 3.52
N ALA A 153 -3.18 -3.39 3.05
CA ALA A 153 -2.66 -4.46 3.89
C ALA A 153 -1.13 -4.41 3.89
N VAL A 154 -0.57 -4.31 5.08
CA VAL A 154 0.88 -4.18 5.31
C VAL A 154 1.34 -5.12 6.42
N GLN A 155 2.63 -5.40 6.45
CA GLN A 155 3.22 -6.05 7.62
C GLN A 155 2.98 -5.19 8.87
N SER A 156 2.34 -5.79 9.88
CA SER A 156 2.09 -5.13 11.16
C SER A 156 3.42 -4.67 11.81
N PRO A 157 3.46 -3.48 12.42
CA PRO A 157 4.58 -3.07 13.25
C PRO A 157 4.87 -4.12 14.34
N PRO A 158 6.15 -4.38 14.65
CA PRO A 158 6.54 -5.45 15.59
C PRO A 158 6.15 -5.15 17.05
N ALA A 159 5.90 -3.89 17.38
CA ALA A 159 5.49 -3.48 18.72
C ALA A 159 4.54 -2.27 18.68
N ASP A 160 3.66 -2.22 19.66
CA ASP A 160 2.74 -1.11 19.90
C ASP A 160 2.76 -0.72 21.39
N PRO A 161 3.84 -0.06 21.85
CA PRO A 161 4.05 0.19 23.28
C PRO A 161 3.15 1.29 23.85
N GLU A 162 2.44 2.06 23.01
CA GLU A 162 1.61 3.20 23.41
C GLU A 162 0.13 2.98 23.00
N PRO A 163 -0.72 2.41 23.88
CA PRO A 163 -2.09 1.99 23.53
C PRO A 163 -2.99 3.10 23.00
N HIS A 164 -2.73 4.35 23.39
CA HIS A 164 -3.52 5.53 23.05
C HIS A 164 -3.02 6.26 21.80
N ARG A 165 -1.92 5.80 21.19
CA ARG A 165 -1.39 6.38 19.96
C ARG A 165 -1.29 5.33 18.88
N SER A 166 -1.39 5.77 17.64
CA SER A 166 -1.14 4.87 16.52
C SER A 166 0.36 4.70 16.33
N PRO A 167 0.87 3.47 16.14
CA PRO A 167 2.26 3.24 15.72
C PRO A 167 2.54 3.85 14.33
N TRP A 168 1.50 4.02 13.52
CA TRP A 168 1.52 4.66 12.20
C TRP A 168 1.36 6.19 12.24
N GLU A 169 1.22 6.81 13.42
CA GLU A 169 1.15 8.28 13.54
C GLU A 169 2.33 8.94 12.81
N GLY A 170 2.03 9.77 11.80
CA GLY A 170 3.02 10.39 10.92
C GLY A 170 3.13 9.76 9.52
N MET A 171 2.51 8.61 9.27
CA MET A 171 2.42 8.02 7.92
C MET A 171 1.43 8.77 7.01
N SER A 172 0.41 9.41 7.60
CA SER A 172 -0.60 10.16 6.85
C SER A 172 0.03 11.21 5.95
N GLY A 173 -0.47 11.30 4.71
CA GLY A 173 0.05 12.16 3.66
C GLY A 173 1.09 11.49 2.75
N ALA A 174 1.55 10.28 3.07
CA ALA A 174 2.39 9.49 2.16
C ALA A 174 1.59 9.10 0.90
N PRO A 175 2.13 9.30 -0.32
CA PRO A 175 1.51 8.81 -1.54
C PRO A 175 1.55 7.28 -1.62
N VAL A 176 0.46 6.71 -2.12
CA VAL A 176 0.32 5.27 -2.41
C VAL A 176 0.57 5.07 -3.89
N TRP A 177 1.63 4.32 -4.21
CA TRP A 177 2.07 4.06 -5.57
C TRP A 177 1.64 2.67 -6.04
N CYS A 178 1.14 2.57 -7.26
CA CYS A 178 0.90 1.32 -7.98
C CYS A 178 1.29 1.50 -9.45
N GLY A 179 2.09 0.59 -10.00
CA GLY A 179 2.50 0.68 -11.41
C GLY A 179 3.23 1.98 -11.79
N GLY A 180 3.91 2.62 -10.85
CA GLY A 180 4.58 3.91 -11.07
C GLY A 180 3.65 5.13 -11.09
N ALA A 181 2.37 4.97 -10.74
CA ALA A 181 1.42 6.06 -10.59
C ALA A 181 0.92 6.16 -9.14
N VAL A 182 0.60 7.38 -8.71
CA VAL A 182 -0.08 7.64 -7.44
C VAL A 182 -1.56 7.30 -7.61
N ILE A 183 -2.05 6.37 -6.79
CA ILE A 183 -3.46 5.94 -6.75
C ILE A 183 -4.20 6.46 -5.51
N GLY A 184 -3.46 7.00 -4.55
CA GLY A 184 -4.05 7.60 -3.35
C GLY A 184 -3.03 8.21 -2.40
N VAL A 185 -3.52 8.70 -1.27
CA VAL A 185 -2.71 9.26 -0.18
C VAL A 185 -3.15 8.61 1.13
N VAL A 186 -2.20 8.11 1.93
CA VAL A 186 -2.49 7.52 3.25
C VAL A 186 -3.19 8.56 4.12
N SER A 187 -4.34 8.21 4.69
CA SER A 187 -5.17 9.15 5.45
C SER A 187 -5.34 8.75 6.91
N ALA A 188 -5.56 7.46 7.19
CA ALA A 188 -5.90 7.03 8.53
C ALA A 188 -5.36 5.63 8.86
N HIS A 189 -5.32 5.35 10.16
CA HIS A 189 -5.14 4.01 10.70
C HIS A 189 -6.26 3.78 11.72
N HIS A 190 -7.26 3.01 11.31
CA HIS A 190 -8.32 2.56 12.19
C HIS A 190 -7.80 1.37 12.99
N ARG A 191 -7.36 1.61 14.23
CA ARG A 191 -6.75 0.57 15.07
C ARG A 191 -7.61 -0.70 15.22
N ALA A 192 -8.94 -0.57 15.13
CA ALA A 192 -9.88 -1.68 15.21
C ALA A 192 -9.79 -2.65 14.01
N ASP A 193 -9.30 -2.19 12.86
CA ASP A 193 -9.08 -3.01 11.66
C ASP A 193 -7.77 -3.83 11.76
N GLY A 194 -6.95 -3.53 12.77
CA GLY A 194 -5.68 -4.19 13.03
C GLY A 194 -4.46 -3.36 12.62
N LEU A 195 -3.32 -3.62 13.26
CA LEU A 195 -2.10 -2.84 13.09
C LEU A 195 -1.47 -2.97 11.68
N GLY A 196 -1.89 -3.96 10.90
CA GLY A 196 -1.47 -4.19 9.52
C GLY A 196 -2.46 -3.65 8.49
N ARG A 197 -3.35 -2.73 8.86
CA ARG A 197 -4.36 -2.12 7.98
C ARG A 197 -4.25 -0.60 8.03
N LEU A 198 -4.11 0.03 6.87
CA LEU A 198 -4.18 1.49 6.72
C LEU A 198 -5.25 1.86 5.72
N ALA A 199 -5.78 3.08 5.85
CA ALA A 199 -6.70 3.64 4.89
C ALA A 199 -6.00 4.70 4.04
N ALA A 200 -6.33 4.75 2.75
CA ALA A 200 -5.89 5.81 1.84
C ALA A 200 -7.04 6.43 1.05
N ARG A 201 -6.96 7.73 0.79
CA ARG A 201 -7.92 8.45 -0.06
C ARG A 201 -7.59 8.20 -1.53
N ARG A 202 -8.61 7.79 -2.28
CA ARG A 202 -8.56 7.47 -3.72
C ARG A 202 -8.42 8.73 -4.56
N VAL A 203 -7.51 8.72 -5.53
CA VAL A 203 -7.31 9.85 -6.46
C VAL A 203 -8.59 10.15 -7.24
N GLU A 204 -9.30 9.14 -7.75
CA GLU A 204 -10.51 9.35 -8.55
C GLU A 204 -11.65 10.01 -7.77
N ARG A 205 -11.70 9.85 -6.43
CA ARG A 205 -12.70 10.49 -5.59
C ARG A 205 -12.40 11.95 -5.28
N TRP A 206 -11.17 12.43 -5.52
CA TRP A 206 -10.85 13.85 -5.38
C TRP A 206 -11.69 14.72 -6.31
N TYR A 207 -11.99 14.24 -7.52
CA TYR A 207 -12.79 15.00 -8.50
C TYR A 207 -14.25 15.19 -8.08
N GLU A 208 -14.74 14.39 -7.13
CA GLU A 208 -16.11 14.48 -6.61
C GLU A 208 -16.17 15.35 -5.35
N ALA A 209 -15.08 15.37 -4.58
CA ALA A 209 -14.99 16.07 -3.30
C ALA A 209 -14.38 17.47 -3.39
N LEU A 210 -13.61 17.78 -4.43
CA LEU A 210 -12.92 19.05 -4.56
C LEU A 210 -13.77 20.13 -5.26
N PRO A 211 -13.79 21.36 -4.73
CA PRO A 211 -14.25 22.52 -5.49
C PRO A 211 -13.40 22.73 -6.75
N ALA A 212 -14.01 23.29 -7.80
CA ALA A 212 -13.34 23.49 -9.09
C ALA A 212 -12.01 24.29 -8.98
N ALA A 213 -11.96 25.29 -8.09
CA ALA A 213 -10.75 26.07 -7.85
C ALA A 213 -9.60 25.22 -7.26
N ASP A 214 -9.91 24.28 -6.36
CA ASP A 214 -8.91 23.40 -5.76
C ASP A 214 -8.46 22.31 -6.73
N SER A 215 -9.38 21.78 -7.54
CA SER A 215 -9.01 20.89 -8.65
C SER A 215 -8.06 21.57 -9.63
N GLN A 216 -8.30 22.83 -10.00
CA GLN A 216 -7.40 23.59 -10.88
C GLN A 216 -6.02 23.80 -10.25
N ARG A 217 -5.93 24.03 -8.93
CA ARG A 217 -4.66 24.13 -8.21
C ARG A 217 -3.89 22.81 -8.26
N LEU A 218 -4.53 21.69 -7.98
CA LEU A 218 -3.88 20.37 -8.07
C LEU A 218 -3.44 20.05 -9.50
N GLN A 219 -4.25 20.39 -10.51
CA GLN A 219 -3.87 20.20 -11.91
C GLN A 219 -2.64 21.03 -12.28
N ARG A 220 -2.63 22.30 -11.87
CA ARG A 220 -1.56 23.24 -12.21
C ARG A 220 -0.25 22.95 -11.48
N TYR A 221 -0.31 22.63 -10.20
CA TYR A 221 0.85 22.63 -9.31
C TYR A 221 1.29 21.24 -8.86
N ALA A 222 0.38 20.25 -8.89
CA ALA A 222 0.69 18.86 -8.58
C ALA A 222 0.65 17.94 -9.80
N GLY A 223 0.31 18.44 -10.99
CA GLY A 223 0.22 17.65 -12.21
C GLY A 223 -0.92 16.63 -12.23
N LEU A 224 -1.95 16.82 -11.40
CA LEU A 224 -3.17 16.01 -11.47
C LEU A 224 -3.78 16.15 -12.88
N PRO A 225 -4.10 15.06 -13.60
CA PRO A 225 -4.70 15.18 -14.92
C PRO A 225 -6.15 15.70 -14.85
N ALA A 226 -6.73 16.05 -15.99
CA ALA A 226 -8.19 16.18 -16.07
C ALA A 226 -8.85 14.80 -15.84
N ARG A 227 -10.08 14.76 -15.30
CA ARG A 227 -10.81 13.50 -15.01
C ARG A 227 -10.86 12.56 -16.23
N ALA A 228 -11.08 13.11 -17.42
CA ALA A 228 -11.15 12.34 -18.66
C ALA A 228 -9.81 11.73 -19.11
N ALA A 229 -8.68 12.25 -18.61
CA ALA A 229 -7.33 11.77 -18.90
C ALA A 229 -6.76 10.91 -17.76
N LEU A 230 -7.51 10.69 -16.69
CA LEU A 230 -7.11 9.80 -15.60
C LEU A 230 -7.28 8.34 -16.06
N GLY A 231 -6.17 7.70 -16.40
CA GLY A 231 -6.14 6.27 -16.72
C GLY A 231 -6.25 5.39 -15.48
N LEU A 232 -6.46 4.09 -15.70
CA LEU A 232 -6.37 3.08 -14.64
C LEU A 232 -4.91 2.77 -14.33
N ALA A 233 -4.63 2.35 -13.10
CA ALA A 233 -3.29 1.99 -12.68
C ALA A 233 -2.75 0.80 -13.48
N ASP A 234 -1.48 0.89 -13.89
CA ASP A 234 -0.78 -0.18 -14.61
C ASP A 234 -0.72 -1.43 -13.71
N GLY A 235 -0.99 -2.62 -14.29
CA GLY A 235 -1.20 -3.88 -13.55
C GLY A 235 -2.67 -4.33 -13.46
N VAL A 236 -3.60 -3.51 -13.95
CA VAL A 236 -5.01 -3.88 -14.19
C VAL A 236 -5.20 -4.55 -15.57
N GLU A 237 -4.39 -4.18 -16.57
CA GLU A 237 -4.38 -4.83 -17.87
C GLU A 237 -3.54 -6.11 -17.84
N GLY A 238 -4.21 -7.25 -17.73
CA GLY A 238 -3.61 -8.59 -17.83
C GLY A 238 -3.68 -9.43 -16.57
N ARG A 239 -3.96 -8.85 -15.40
CA ARG A 239 -4.21 -9.61 -14.17
C ARG A 239 -5.70 -9.82 -13.98
N ARG A 240 -6.14 -11.05 -14.20
CA ARG A 240 -7.53 -11.46 -13.91
C ARG A 240 -7.82 -11.19 -12.44
N PRO A 241 -9.05 -10.75 -12.09
CA PRO A 241 -9.47 -10.66 -10.69
C PRO A 241 -9.13 -11.97 -10.00
N ALA A 242 -8.53 -11.89 -8.81
CA ALA A 242 -8.41 -13.05 -7.95
C ALA A 242 -9.84 -13.38 -7.52
N VAL A 243 -10.53 -14.22 -8.30
CA VAL A 243 -11.89 -14.64 -7.99
C VAL A 243 -11.85 -15.24 -6.59
N GLY A 244 -12.55 -14.62 -5.64
CA GLY A 244 -12.56 -15.08 -4.26
C GLY A 244 -12.98 -16.55 -4.18
N LEU A 245 -12.12 -17.38 -3.58
CA LEU A 245 -12.35 -18.82 -3.42
C LEU A 245 -13.11 -19.15 -2.13
N ALA A 246 -13.41 -18.14 -1.30
CA ALA A 246 -14.14 -18.29 -0.05
C ALA A 246 -15.53 -18.94 -0.20
N GLY A 247 -16.14 -18.85 -1.39
CA GLY A 247 -17.42 -19.48 -1.71
C GLY A 247 -17.35 -20.95 -2.18
N LEU A 248 -16.16 -21.53 -2.31
CA LEU A 248 -16.01 -22.90 -2.78
C LEU A 248 -16.60 -23.92 -1.79
N PRO A 249 -17.27 -24.98 -2.27
CA PRO A 249 -17.67 -26.10 -1.42
C PRO A 249 -16.46 -26.77 -0.76
N SER A 250 -16.64 -27.30 0.46
CA SER A 250 -15.55 -28.04 1.13
C SER A 250 -15.28 -29.41 0.50
N ASP A 251 -16.21 -29.92 -0.30
CA ASP A 251 -16.21 -31.25 -0.92
C ASP A 251 -15.84 -31.23 -2.42
N VAL A 252 -15.20 -30.15 -2.91
CA VAL A 252 -14.73 -30.03 -4.30
C VAL A 252 -14.03 -31.32 -4.77
N PRO A 253 -14.38 -31.88 -5.95
CA PRO A 253 -13.80 -33.13 -6.42
C PRO A 253 -12.29 -33.04 -6.64
N LEU A 254 -11.60 -34.16 -6.38
CA LEU A 254 -10.14 -34.33 -6.56
C LEU A 254 -9.61 -33.81 -7.91
N ARG A 255 -10.32 -34.12 -8.99
CA ARG A 255 -9.95 -33.74 -10.36
C ARG A 255 -9.93 -32.22 -10.58
N GLU A 256 -10.79 -31.48 -9.89
CA GLU A 256 -10.90 -30.02 -10.06
C GLU A 256 -9.76 -29.30 -9.31
N LEU A 257 -9.24 -29.92 -8.25
CA LEU A 257 -8.10 -29.39 -7.49
C LEU A 257 -6.75 -29.72 -8.12
N ALA A 258 -6.70 -30.65 -9.07
CA ALA A 258 -5.44 -31.17 -9.63
C ALA A 258 -4.58 -30.05 -10.23
N ASP A 259 -5.16 -29.19 -11.08
CA ASP A 259 -4.45 -28.08 -11.70
C ASP A 259 -3.85 -27.10 -10.69
N LEU A 260 -4.61 -26.79 -9.63
CA LEU A 260 -4.16 -25.85 -8.59
C LEU A 260 -3.03 -26.45 -7.75
N VAL A 261 -3.18 -27.72 -7.36
CA VAL A 261 -2.16 -28.46 -6.62
C VAL A 261 -0.88 -28.56 -7.45
N ASP A 262 -0.98 -28.82 -8.74
CA ASP A 262 0.17 -28.95 -9.63
C ASP A 262 0.90 -27.62 -9.76
N ALA A 263 0.15 -26.54 -9.94
CA ALA A 263 0.71 -25.20 -9.95
C ALA A 263 1.42 -24.86 -8.61
N LEU A 264 0.80 -25.17 -7.47
CA LEU A 264 1.37 -24.93 -6.14
C LEU A 264 2.65 -25.75 -5.90
N THR A 265 2.68 -27.02 -6.28
CA THR A 265 3.91 -27.84 -6.17
C THR A 265 5.06 -27.33 -7.04
N ALA A 266 4.74 -26.56 -8.09
CA ALA A 266 5.75 -25.97 -8.95
C ALA A 266 6.44 -24.76 -8.31
N VAL A 267 5.86 -24.13 -7.28
CA VAL A 267 6.39 -22.92 -6.65
C VAL A 267 7.61 -23.22 -5.77
N PRO A 268 8.76 -22.53 -5.96
CA PRO A 268 9.98 -22.74 -5.19
C PRO A 268 9.81 -22.67 -3.67
N VAL A 269 9.09 -21.67 -3.13
CA VAL A 269 8.90 -21.54 -1.68
C VAL A 269 8.26 -22.78 -1.04
N LEU A 270 7.33 -23.42 -1.75
CA LEU A 270 6.61 -24.63 -1.29
C LEU A 270 7.46 -25.90 -1.36
N ARG A 271 8.58 -25.92 -2.11
CA ARG A 271 9.46 -27.09 -2.22
C ARG A 271 10.43 -27.24 -1.05
N SER A 272 10.61 -26.19 -0.26
CA SER A 272 11.50 -26.19 0.90
C SER A 272 10.70 -26.36 2.19
N GLU A 273 11.19 -27.17 3.13
CA GLU A 273 10.52 -27.33 4.43
C GLU A 273 10.39 -26.00 5.18
N SER A 274 11.44 -25.18 5.17
CA SER A 274 11.44 -23.85 5.80
C SER A 274 10.44 -22.89 5.14
N GLY A 275 10.35 -22.89 3.81
CA GLY A 275 9.41 -22.04 3.08
C GLY A 275 7.96 -22.48 3.27
N MET A 276 7.70 -23.79 3.28
CA MET A 276 6.40 -24.35 3.61
C MET A 276 5.98 -24.01 5.05
N GLY A 277 6.90 -24.08 6.02
CA GLY A 277 6.65 -23.69 7.41
C GLY A 277 6.24 -22.21 7.53
N LEU A 278 7.04 -21.31 6.94
CA LEU A 278 6.74 -19.87 6.92
C LEU A 278 5.40 -19.55 6.28
N LEU A 279 5.06 -20.25 5.20
CA LEU A 279 3.79 -20.09 4.51
C LEU A 279 2.61 -20.54 5.39
N LEU A 280 2.72 -21.67 6.09
CA LEU A 280 1.66 -22.15 6.98
C LEU A 280 1.46 -21.24 8.20
N ASP A 281 2.55 -20.73 8.77
CA ASP A 281 2.51 -19.74 9.87
C ASP A 281 1.86 -18.42 9.42
N SER A 282 1.91 -18.10 8.13
CA SER A 282 1.37 -16.86 7.56
C SER A 282 -0.12 -16.93 7.21
N ILE A 283 -0.72 -18.14 7.13
CA ILE A 283 -2.11 -18.30 6.67
C ILE A 283 -3.10 -18.49 7.81
N SER A 284 -2.91 -19.48 8.68
CA SER A 284 -3.86 -19.84 9.75
C SER A 284 -3.33 -20.96 10.63
N ASP A 285 -3.30 -20.71 11.94
CA ASP A 285 -3.00 -21.73 12.96
C ASP A 285 -3.92 -22.96 12.84
N ARG A 286 -5.17 -22.77 12.40
CA ARG A 286 -6.13 -23.88 12.22
C ARG A 286 -5.74 -24.77 11.05
N VAL A 287 -5.29 -24.19 9.94
CA VAL A 287 -4.85 -24.97 8.78
C VAL A 287 -3.54 -25.68 9.11
N ALA A 288 -2.59 -24.98 9.74
CA ALA A 288 -1.31 -25.56 10.16
C ALA A 288 -1.51 -26.76 11.11
N ALA A 289 -2.43 -26.65 12.08
CA ALA A 289 -2.69 -27.70 13.07
C ALA A 289 -3.50 -28.90 12.52
N ASN A 290 -4.29 -28.71 11.46
CA ASN A 290 -5.23 -29.75 10.96
C ASN A 290 -4.87 -30.31 9.58
N SER A 291 -3.84 -29.77 8.92
CA SER A 291 -3.38 -30.28 7.63
C SER A 291 -2.59 -31.58 7.82
N PRO A 292 -3.02 -32.70 7.22
CA PRO A 292 -2.24 -33.93 7.25
C PRO A 292 -0.90 -33.72 6.56
N ARG A 293 0.19 -34.07 7.23
CA ARG A 293 1.53 -33.96 6.68
C ARG A 293 1.94 -35.23 5.94
N ASP A 294 2.46 -35.07 4.73
CA ASP A 294 2.97 -36.18 3.91
C ASP A 294 4.37 -35.84 3.36
N PRO A 295 5.34 -36.79 3.37
CA PRO A 295 6.67 -36.54 2.82
C PRO A 295 6.68 -36.28 1.30
N ARG A 296 5.62 -36.62 0.58
CA ARG A 296 5.47 -36.35 -0.86
C ARG A 296 4.82 -34.99 -1.03
N LEU A 297 5.59 -34.01 -1.52
CA LEU A 297 5.15 -32.62 -1.70
C LEU A 297 3.75 -32.47 -2.31
N ARG A 298 3.46 -33.23 -3.37
CA ARG A 298 2.14 -33.18 -4.03
C ARG A 298 1.01 -33.63 -3.11
N THR A 299 1.22 -34.67 -2.31
CA THR A 299 0.24 -35.16 -1.33
C THR A 299 0.10 -34.18 -0.17
N ASP A 300 1.19 -33.56 0.27
CA ASP A 300 1.20 -32.56 1.34
C ASP A 300 0.42 -31.30 0.95
N VAL A 301 0.74 -30.73 -0.22
CA VAL A 301 0.04 -29.57 -0.79
C VAL A 301 -1.44 -29.88 -0.99
N TYR A 302 -1.76 -31.11 -1.43
CA TYR A 302 -3.14 -31.55 -1.54
C TYR A 302 -3.88 -31.55 -0.18
N GLY A 303 -3.24 -32.08 0.86
CA GLY A 303 -3.76 -32.08 2.23
C GLY A 303 -4.00 -30.67 2.78
N ILE A 304 -3.08 -29.74 2.48
CA ILE A 304 -3.19 -28.33 2.84
C ILE A 304 -4.37 -27.67 2.12
N VAL A 305 -4.45 -27.78 0.78
CA VAL A 305 -5.56 -27.20 0.00
C VAL A 305 -6.92 -27.74 0.45
N ARG A 306 -7.01 -29.05 0.73
CA ARG A 306 -8.23 -29.67 1.29
C ARG A 306 -8.61 -29.11 2.66
N THR A 307 -7.61 -28.88 3.50
CA THR A 307 -7.83 -28.27 4.81
C THR A 307 -8.29 -26.83 4.66
N CYS A 308 -7.70 -26.07 3.72
CA CYS A 308 -8.14 -24.71 3.42
C CYS A 308 -9.61 -24.64 2.98
N LEU A 309 -10.08 -25.58 2.16
CA LEU A 309 -11.49 -25.64 1.74
C LEU A 309 -12.48 -25.92 2.89
N ARG A 310 -12.01 -26.49 4.01
CA ARG A 310 -12.84 -26.69 5.22
C ARG A 310 -12.98 -25.42 6.05
N TYR A 311 -12.08 -24.45 5.85
CA TYR A 311 -12.06 -23.18 6.59
C TYR A 311 -12.20 -22.03 5.58
N PRO A 312 -13.41 -21.49 5.38
CA PRO A 312 -13.68 -20.45 4.38
C PRO A 312 -12.69 -19.27 4.45
N GLY A 313 -12.21 -18.83 3.28
CA GLY A 313 -11.24 -17.73 3.14
C GLY A 313 -9.77 -18.10 3.36
N THR A 314 -9.46 -19.28 3.93
CA THR A 314 -8.06 -19.67 4.16
C THR A 314 -7.34 -20.12 2.87
N LEU A 315 -8.09 -20.51 1.83
CA LEU A 315 -7.50 -20.77 0.52
C LEU A 315 -7.06 -19.47 -0.16
N ASP A 316 -7.83 -18.39 -0.01
CA ASP A 316 -7.43 -17.06 -0.50
C ASP A 316 -6.18 -16.56 0.24
N GLN A 317 -6.12 -16.76 1.55
CA GLN A 317 -4.93 -16.46 2.37
C GLN A 317 -3.70 -17.26 1.93
N LEU A 318 -3.87 -18.54 1.59
CA LEU A 318 -2.79 -19.37 1.04
C LEU A 318 -2.24 -18.80 -0.27
N LEU A 319 -3.11 -18.45 -1.21
CA LEU A 319 -2.69 -17.87 -2.48
C LEU A 319 -2.03 -16.50 -2.30
N GLU A 320 -2.53 -15.69 -1.37
CA GLU A 320 -1.92 -14.42 -0.99
C GLU A 320 -0.52 -14.61 -0.39
N ALA A 321 -0.35 -15.54 0.55
CA ALA A 321 0.95 -15.85 1.15
C ALA A 321 1.97 -16.34 0.11
N VAL A 322 1.55 -17.18 -0.84
CA VAL A 322 2.38 -17.61 -1.98
C VAL A 322 2.85 -16.40 -2.80
N ARG A 323 1.94 -15.48 -3.15
CA ARG A 323 2.29 -14.26 -3.91
C ARG A 323 3.28 -13.38 -3.16
N LEU A 324 3.13 -13.26 -1.84
CA LEU A 324 3.98 -12.43 -0.99
C LEU A 324 5.38 -13.00 -0.83
N LEU A 325 5.49 -14.31 -0.59
CA LEU A 325 6.78 -14.96 -0.32
C LEU A 325 7.59 -15.22 -1.59
N GLU A 326 6.94 -15.57 -2.70
CA GLU A 326 7.62 -15.87 -3.97
C GLU A 326 7.84 -14.62 -4.83
N GLY A 327 6.96 -13.62 -4.72
CA GLY A 327 6.96 -12.46 -5.62
C GLY A 327 6.51 -12.80 -7.05
N PRO A 328 6.71 -11.89 -8.03
CA PRO A 328 6.28 -12.11 -9.41
C PRO A 328 7.10 -13.22 -10.09
N SER A 329 6.46 -14.33 -10.45
CA SER A 329 7.10 -15.44 -11.16
C SER A 329 6.13 -16.18 -12.10
N PRO A 330 6.63 -16.87 -13.14
CA PRO A 330 5.80 -17.70 -14.02
C PRO A 330 5.05 -18.82 -13.29
N GLU A 331 5.57 -19.27 -12.15
CA GLU A 331 4.94 -20.22 -11.24
C GLU A 331 3.72 -19.62 -10.55
N VAL A 332 3.84 -18.39 -10.03
CA VAL A 332 2.75 -17.66 -9.41
C VAL A 332 1.65 -17.33 -10.43
N ASP A 333 2.01 -16.98 -11.66
CA ASP A 333 1.03 -16.76 -12.74
C ASP A 333 0.25 -18.03 -13.09
N ARG A 334 0.90 -19.21 -13.03
CA ARG A 334 0.23 -20.50 -13.21
C ARG A 334 -0.73 -20.83 -12.07
N VAL A 335 -0.35 -20.51 -10.82
CA VAL A 335 -1.20 -20.66 -9.64
C VAL A 335 -2.45 -19.79 -9.78
N ASP A 336 -2.28 -18.50 -10.12
CA ASP A 336 -3.39 -17.57 -10.34
C ASP A 336 -4.32 -18.05 -11.47
N GLY A 337 -3.74 -18.56 -12.56
CA GLY A 337 -4.49 -19.13 -13.68
C GLY A 337 -5.30 -20.37 -13.29
N ALA A 338 -4.76 -21.24 -12.43
CA ALA A 338 -5.45 -22.43 -11.95
C ALA A 338 -6.57 -22.09 -10.95
N ALA A 339 -6.31 -21.18 -10.01
CA ALA A 339 -7.32 -20.66 -9.08
C ALA A 339 -8.51 -20.04 -9.82
N ALA A 340 -8.25 -19.24 -10.86
CA ALA A 340 -9.30 -18.62 -11.66
C ALA A 340 -10.13 -19.64 -12.48
N ARG A 341 -9.57 -20.81 -12.84
CA ARG A 341 -10.34 -21.90 -13.47
C ARG A 341 -11.22 -22.61 -12.46
N LEU A 342 -10.68 -22.89 -11.29
CA LEU A 342 -11.40 -23.54 -10.20
C LEU A 342 -12.62 -22.72 -9.77
N ALA A 343 -12.46 -21.40 -9.62
CA ALA A 343 -13.55 -20.52 -9.23
C ALA A 343 -14.72 -20.50 -10.23
N ARG A 344 -14.43 -20.63 -11.54
CA ARG A 344 -15.46 -20.68 -12.59
C ARG A 344 -16.20 -22.02 -12.68
N PHE A 345 -15.61 -23.08 -12.14
CA PHE A 345 -16.24 -24.40 -12.14
C PHE A 345 -17.28 -24.53 -11.02
N CYS A 346 -17.12 -23.78 -9.92
CA CYS A 346 -17.96 -23.89 -8.73
C CYS A 346 -18.92 -22.70 -8.52
N GLY A 347 -18.87 -21.67 -9.37
CA GLY A 347 -19.85 -20.57 -9.43
C GLY A 347 -20.80 -20.74 -10.59
#